data_AF-A0A1M6N5C2-F1
#
_entry.id   AF-A0A1M6N5C2-F1
#
_cell.length_a   1.000
_cell.length_b   1.000
_cell.length_c   1.000
_cell.angle_alpha   90.00
_cell.angle_beta   90.00
_cell.angle_gamma   90.00
#
_symmetry.space_group_name_H-M   'P 1'
#
loop_
_entity.id
_entity.type
_entity.pdbx_description
1 polymer ?
#
loop_
_entity_poly.entity_id
_entity_poly.type
_entity_poly.pdbx_seq_one_letter_code
_entity_poly.pdbx_strand_id
1 'polypeptide(L)'
;MPRRNRPTREEQNALRRAFYERIDAGDMTIPEALRAMRAMTGLTQAEFAAHRGVSRRVIQDIERGTGNPTVDSLNSVAKLFGLRVGFVPIRRKEPAAPTSS
;
A
#
# COMPACT_ATOMS: atom_id res chain seq x y z
N MET A 1 -20.42 4.78 -9.84
CA MET A 1 -19.54 4.44 -8.70
C MET A 1 -20.38 4.49 -7.44
N PRO A 2 -20.56 3.40 -6.68
CA PRO A 2 -21.34 3.47 -5.44
C PRO A 2 -20.70 4.50 -4.51
N ARG A 3 -21.54 5.33 -3.87
CA ARG A 3 -21.10 6.34 -2.90
C ARG A 3 -20.41 5.62 -1.75
N ARG A 4 -19.07 5.68 -1.73
CA ARG A 4 -18.28 5.11 -0.64
C ARG A 4 -18.56 5.98 0.59
N ASN A 5 -19.27 5.43 1.58
CA ASN A 5 -19.45 6.12 2.85
C ASN A 5 -18.08 6.52 3.38
N ARG A 6 -17.92 7.80 3.69
CA ARG A 6 -16.67 8.33 4.23
C ARG A 6 -16.51 7.74 5.63
N PRO A 7 -15.42 7.00 5.90
CA PRO A 7 -15.21 6.41 7.22
C PRO A 7 -15.17 7.52 8.28
N THR A 8 -15.68 7.23 9.48
CA THR A 8 -15.62 8.14 10.62
C THR A 8 -14.16 8.44 10.97
N ARG A 9 -13.92 9.48 11.79
CA ARG A 9 -12.56 9.80 12.26
C ARG A 9 -11.92 8.62 13.01
N GLU A 10 -12.72 7.91 13.81
CA GLU A 10 -12.28 6.73 14.56
C GLU A 10 -11.94 5.57 13.63
N GLU A 11 -12.78 5.28 12.64
CA GLU A 11 -12.52 4.26 11.62
C GLU A 11 -11.27 4.60 10.81
N GLN A 12 -11.09 5.87 10.42
CA GLN A 12 -9.87 6.32 9.72
C GLN A 12 -8.62 6.13 10.58
N ASN A 13 -8.69 6.44 11.87
CA ASN A 13 -7.58 6.24 12.79
C ASN A 13 -7.26 4.74 12.97
N ALA A 14 -8.29 3.90 13.11
CA ALA A 14 -8.13 2.45 13.23
C ALA A 14 -7.50 1.84 11.95
N LEU A 15 -7.97 2.25 10.77
CA LEU A 15 -7.40 1.82 9.49
C LEU A 15 -5.94 2.23 9.34
N ARG A 16 -5.59 3.47 9.73
CA ARG A 16 -4.20 3.94 9.72
C ARG A 16 -3.33 3.14 10.66
N ARG A 17 -3.80 2.88 11.89
CA ARG A 17 -3.08 2.07 12.86
C ARG A 17 -2.81 0.65 12.32
N ALA A 18 -3.84 -0.03 11.84
CA ALA A 18 -3.72 -1.37 11.27
C ALA A 18 -2.80 -1.41 10.05
N PHE A 19 -2.80 -0.35 9.22
CA PHE A 19 -1.87 -0.22 8.10
C PHE A 19 -0.41 -0.19 8.58
N TYR A 20 -0.07 0.69 9.54
CA TYR A 20 1.30 0.79 10.02
C TYR A 20 1.77 -0.46 10.78
N GLU A 21 0.90 -1.09 11.57
CA GLU A 21 1.22 -2.36 12.25
C GLU A 21 1.62 -3.46 11.24
N ARG A 22 0.93 -3.54 10.10
CA ARG A 22 1.26 -4.50 9.04
C ARG A 22 2.54 -4.14 8.27
N ILE A 23 2.82 -2.85 8.09
CA ILE A 23 4.09 -2.38 7.51
C ILE A 23 5.26 -2.77 8.42
N ASP A 24 5.15 -2.50 9.72
CA ASP A 24 6.19 -2.82 10.70
C ASP A 24 6.42 -4.34 10.84
N ALA A 25 5.35 -5.13 10.68
CA ALA A 25 5.45 -6.59 10.66
C ALA A 25 6.14 -7.14 9.40
N GLY A 26 6.22 -6.36 8.31
CA GLY A 26 6.69 -6.81 7.00
C GLY A 26 5.66 -7.68 6.25
N ASP A 27 4.38 -7.57 6.61
CA ASP A 27 3.29 -8.44 6.14
C ASP A 27 2.51 -7.84 4.94
N MET A 28 3.13 -6.89 4.24
CA MET A 28 2.57 -6.28 3.04
C MET A 28 3.58 -6.26 1.91
N THR A 29 3.12 -6.67 0.74
CA THR A 29 3.86 -6.44 -0.51
C THR A 29 3.74 -4.97 -0.92
N ILE A 30 4.69 -4.51 -1.74
CA ILE A 30 4.67 -3.14 -2.31
C ILE A 30 3.33 -2.82 -3.00
N PRO A 31 2.74 -3.70 -3.84
CA PRO A 31 1.46 -3.44 -4.49
C PRO A 31 0.27 -3.29 -3.52
N GLU A 32 0.27 -4.03 -2.42
CA GLU A 32 -0.77 -3.94 -1.38
C GLU A 32 -0.63 -2.65 -0.59
N ALA A 33 0.59 -2.32 -0.17
CA ALA A 33 0.88 -1.08 0.54
C ALA A 33 0.49 0.14 -0.29
N LEU A 34 0.84 0.16 -1.58
CA LEU A 34 0.53 1.28 -2.47
C LEU A 34 -0.98 1.48 -2.67
N ARG A 35 -1.72 0.38 -2.87
CA ARG A 35 -3.19 0.42 -2.99
C ARG A 35 -3.85 0.94 -1.71
N ALA A 36 -3.38 0.49 -0.55
CA ALA A 36 -3.89 0.94 0.75
C ALA A 36 -3.61 2.44 0.96
N MET A 37 -2.37 2.87 0.69
CA MET A 37 -1.98 4.28 0.72
C MET A 37 -2.90 5.14 -0.15
N ARG A 38 -3.09 4.77 -1.42
CA ARG A 38 -4.01 5.51 -2.30
C ARG A 38 -5.44 5.52 -1.78
N ALA A 39 -5.97 4.38 -1.33
CA ALA A 39 -7.33 4.29 -0.81
C ALA A 39 -7.56 5.23 0.40
N MET A 40 -6.57 5.40 1.28
CA MET A 40 -6.64 6.33 2.42
C MET A 40 -6.70 7.80 2.00
N THR A 41 -6.17 8.17 0.82
CA THR A 41 -6.28 9.54 0.29
C THR A 41 -7.65 9.83 -0.34
N GLY A 42 -8.41 8.80 -0.71
CA GLY A 42 -9.62 8.94 -1.50
C GLY A 42 -9.39 9.31 -2.97
N LEU A 43 -8.12 9.38 -3.41
CA LEU A 43 -7.76 9.76 -4.78
C LEU A 43 -7.84 8.58 -5.76
N THR A 44 -8.19 8.90 -7.00
CA THR A 44 -8.02 8.00 -8.15
C THR A 44 -6.53 7.76 -8.43
N GLN A 45 -6.21 6.76 -9.24
CA GLN A 45 -4.82 6.50 -9.65
C GLN A 45 -4.21 7.72 -10.38
N ALA A 46 -4.99 8.43 -11.18
CA ALA A 46 -4.52 9.59 -11.92
C ALA A 46 -4.19 10.76 -10.99
N GLU A 47 -5.09 11.06 -10.06
CA GLU A 47 -4.90 12.14 -9.07
C GLU A 47 -3.76 11.82 -8.12
N PHE A 48 -3.65 10.57 -7.66
CA PHE A 48 -2.56 10.15 -6.80
C PHE A 48 -1.21 10.23 -7.53
N ALA A 49 -1.15 9.80 -8.80
CA ALA A 49 0.04 9.91 -9.64
C ALA A 49 0.48 11.37 -9.80
N ALA A 50 -0.45 12.26 -10.18
CA ALA A 50 -0.19 13.70 -10.31
C ALA A 50 0.28 14.31 -8.99
N HIS A 51 -0.36 13.96 -7.88
CA HIS A 51 0.02 14.43 -6.54
C HIS A 51 1.42 13.95 -6.10
N ARG A 52 1.88 12.79 -6.60
CA ARG A 52 3.21 12.24 -6.29
C ARG A 52 4.27 12.54 -7.35
N GLY A 53 3.94 13.25 -8.43
CA GLY A 53 4.89 13.59 -9.49
C GLY A 53 5.32 12.39 -10.33
N VAL A 54 4.48 11.36 -10.46
CA VAL A 54 4.74 10.17 -11.30
C VAL A 54 3.64 10.00 -12.33
N SER A 55 3.87 9.18 -13.36
CA SER A 55 2.82 8.89 -14.34
C SER A 55 1.74 7.98 -13.76
N ARG A 56 0.50 8.10 -14.26
CA ARG A 56 -0.59 7.17 -13.91
C ARG A 56 -0.20 5.71 -14.17
N ARG A 57 0.56 5.45 -15.24
CA ARG A 57 1.03 4.11 -15.60
C ARG A 57 1.97 3.53 -14.54
N VAL A 58 2.87 4.34 -13.97
CA VAL A 58 3.73 3.91 -12.86
C VAL A 58 2.89 3.45 -11.66
N ILE A 59 1.90 4.23 -11.23
CA ILE A 59 1.00 3.81 -10.15
C ILE A 59 0.26 2.51 -10.51
N GLN A 60 -0.29 2.42 -11.73
CA GLN A 60 -1.01 1.23 -12.18
C GLN A 60 -0.13 -0.03 -12.17
N ASP A 61 1.08 0.07 -12.69
CA ASP A 61 2.00 -1.06 -12.80
C ASP A 61 2.45 -1.51 -11.40
N ILE A 62 2.80 -0.57 -10.51
CA ILE A 62 3.14 -0.89 -9.11
C ILE A 62 1.96 -1.57 -8.40
N GLU A 63 0.74 -1.03 -8.50
CA GLU A 63 -0.45 -1.62 -7.85
C GLU A 63 -0.80 -3.01 -8.37
N ARG A 64 -0.43 -3.33 -9.61
CA ARG A 64 -0.58 -4.68 -10.19
C ARG A 64 0.54 -5.64 -9.80
N GLY A 65 1.61 -5.15 -9.16
CA GLY A 65 2.82 -5.95 -8.96
C GLY A 65 3.54 -6.28 -10.26
N THR A 66 3.38 -5.42 -11.26
CA THR A 66 4.01 -5.57 -12.58
C THR A 66 4.99 -4.44 -12.84
N GLY A 67 5.90 -4.65 -13.79
CA GLY A 67 6.94 -3.68 -14.10
C GLY A 67 8.08 -3.68 -13.09
N ASN A 68 9.06 -2.79 -13.30
CA ASN A 68 10.24 -2.65 -12.46
C ASN A 68 10.38 -1.17 -12.03
N PRO A 69 9.59 -0.71 -11.04
CA PRO A 69 9.65 0.66 -10.56
C PRO A 69 11.02 0.94 -9.90
N THR A 70 11.55 2.14 -10.11
CA THR A 70 12.78 2.55 -9.41
C THR A 70 12.51 2.73 -7.92
N VAL A 71 13.54 2.53 -7.10
CA VAL A 71 13.49 2.82 -5.65
C VAL A 71 13.06 4.28 -5.42
N ASP A 72 13.52 5.21 -6.26
CA ASP A 72 13.12 6.62 -6.19
C ASP A 72 11.64 6.85 -6.44
N SER A 73 11.05 6.13 -7.41
CA SER A 73 9.61 6.20 -7.68
C SER A 73 8.81 5.68 -6.48
N LEU A 74 9.24 4.57 -5.88
CA LEU A 74 8.60 4.00 -4.70
C LEU A 74 8.70 4.94 -3.49
N ASN A 75 9.89 5.49 -3.23
CA ASN A 75 10.12 6.45 -2.15
C ASN A 75 9.33 7.76 -2.36
N SER A 76 9.22 8.23 -3.61
CA SER A 76 8.44 9.41 -3.95
C SER A 76 6.98 9.23 -3.55
N VAL A 77 6.42 8.03 -3.70
CA VAL A 77 5.04 7.78 -3.25
C VAL A 77 4.96 7.56 -1.74
N ALA A 78 5.87 6.75 -1.18
CA ALA A 78 5.89 6.38 0.23
C ALA A 78 6.09 7.56 1.19
N LYS A 79 6.82 8.61 0.75
CA LYS A 79 7.14 9.79 1.57
C LYS A 79 5.91 10.52 2.13
N LEU A 80 4.78 10.51 1.40
CA LEU A 80 3.52 11.12 1.90
C LEU A 80 3.03 10.47 3.19
N PHE A 81 3.38 9.21 3.40
CA PHE A 81 2.99 8.39 4.55
C PHE A 81 4.12 8.27 5.58
N GLY A 82 5.20 9.05 5.44
CA GLY A 82 6.37 8.92 6.32
C GLY A 82 7.14 7.60 6.14
N LEU A 83 6.97 6.93 4.99
CA LEU A 83 7.58 5.64 4.69
C LEU A 83 8.70 5.76 3.65
N ARG A 84 9.60 4.78 3.67
CA ARG A 84 10.64 4.54 2.66
C ARG A 84 10.79 3.04 2.40
N VAL A 85 11.25 2.67 1.22
CA VAL A 85 11.56 1.27 0.88
C VAL A 85 12.81 0.81 1.64
N GLY A 86 12.82 -0.47 2.05
CA GLY A 86 13.93 -1.11 2.75
C GLY A 86 13.85 -2.64 2.70
N PHE A 87 14.88 -3.31 3.24
CA PHE A 87 14.91 -4.76 3.39
C PHE A 87 14.10 -5.20 4.62
N VAL A 88 13.43 -6.35 4.53
CA VAL A 88 12.72 -6.99 5.64
C VAL A 88 13.23 -8.43 5.82
N PRO A 89 13.20 -9.00 7.05
CA PRO A 89 13.61 -10.38 7.27
C PRO A 89 12.77 -11.36 6.45
N ILE A 90 13.41 -12.38 5.86
CA ILE A 90 12.69 -13.48 5.22
C ILE A 90 12.08 -14.35 6.32
N ARG A 91 10.77 -14.23 6.54
CA ARG A 91 10.02 -15.13 7.42
C ARG A 91 9.55 -16.32 6.59
N ARG A 92 9.99 -17.53 6.93
CA ARG A 92 9.39 -18.74 6.35
C ARG A 92 7.97 -18.83 6.88
N LYS A 93 6.98 -18.71 5.99
CA LYS A 93 5.60 -18.99 6.35
C LYS A 93 5.52 -20.50 6.61
N GLU A 94 5.33 -20.90 7.86
CA GLU A 94 4.99 -22.29 8.18
C GLU A 94 3.80 -22.68 7.28
N PRO A 95 3.86 -23.78 6.51
CA PRO A 95 2.69 -24.22 5.76
C PRO A 95 1.53 -24.34 6.73
N ALA A 96 0.39 -23.73 6.40
CA ALA A 96 -0.82 -23.87 7.18
C ALA A 96 -1.03 -25.37 7.42
N ALA A 97 -1.05 -25.77 8.70
CA ALA A 97 -1.26 -27.16 9.09
C ALA A 97 -2.45 -27.71 8.27
N PRO A 98 -2.36 -28.93 7.72
CA PRO A 98 -3.44 -29.48 6.93
C PRO A 98 -4.71 -29.44 7.79
N THR A 99 -5.70 -28.70 7.31
CA THR A 99 -7.04 -28.63 7.90
C THR A 99 -7.50 -30.08 8.02
N SER A 100 -7.47 -30.61 9.24
CA SER A 100 -7.96 -31.95 9.52
C SER A 100 -9.43 -31.96 9.14
N SER A 101 -9.76 -32.87 8.22
CA SER A 101 -11.11 -33.10 7.69
C SER A 101 -12.11 -33.49 8.77
#